data_AF-A0A2V3A417-F1
#
_entry.id   AF-A0A2V3A417-F1
#
_cell.length_a   1.000
_cell.length_b   1.000
_cell.length_c   1.000
_cell.angle_alpha   90.00
_cell.angle_beta   90.00
_cell.angle_gamma   90.00
#
_symmetry.space_group_name_H-M   'P 1'
#
loop_
_entity.id
_entity.type
_entity.pdbx_description
1 polymer ?
#
loop_
_entity_poly.entity_id
_entity_poly.type
_entity_poly.pdbx_seq_one_letter_code
_entity_poly.pdbx_strand_id
1 'polypeptide(L)'
;MSVGQNYLKIVVNRFQSVKSLGDKTIQQLSDDELNWAYNDESNNVAVIIRHLSGNMVSRWTDFLTTDGEKAYRNRDEEFSTAIASREELLKIWDKGWQVLFAALDSLNEQDLLRKVYIRGESHLVIDAIERQMAHYAYHVGQIVYIGKLLKDEKWESLSIPRGKSEEYLQEMLDKHEAEK
;
A
#
# COMPACT_ATOMS: atom_id res chain seq x y z
N MET A 1 0.90 -5.42 -26.76
CA MET A 1 1.66 -5.01 -25.56
C MET A 1 2.75 -6.04 -25.29
N SER A 2 3.97 -5.60 -24.99
CA SER A 2 5.07 -6.49 -24.62
C SER A 2 4.89 -7.07 -23.21
N VAL A 3 5.74 -8.02 -22.81
CA VAL A 3 5.76 -8.55 -21.44
C VAL A 3 6.00 -7.43 -20.42
N GLY A 4 6.97 -6.55 -20.66
CA GLY A 4 7.31 -5.45 -19.75
C GLY A 4 6.18 -4.42 -19.60
N GLN A 5 5.54 -4.03 -20.71
CA GLN A 5 4.37 -3.15 -20.68
C GLN A 5 3.18 -3.77 -19.92
N ASN A 6 2.92 -5.06 -20.13
CA ASN A 6 1.89 -5.77 -19.38
C ASN A 6 2.23 -5.87 -17.90
N TYR A 7 3.49 -6.16 -17.56
CA TYR A 7 3.95 -6.22 -16.18
C TYR A 7 3.73 -4.89 -15.45
N LEU A 8 4.16 -3.76 -16.02
CA LEU A 8 3.96 -2.42 -15.44
C LEU A 8 2.48 -2.14 -15.20
N LYS A 9 1.61 -2.42 -16.18
CA LYS A 9 0.16 -2.29 -16.03
C LYS A 9 -0.39 -3.16 -14.89
N ILE A 10 0.08 -4.40 -14.77
CA ILE A 10 -0.35 -5.34 -13.73
C ILE A 10 0.06 -4.82 -12.35
N VAL A 11 1.31 -4.41 -12.15
CA VAL A 11 1.78 -3.98 -10.82
C VAL A 11 1.11 -2.68 -10.37
N VAL A 12 0.84 -1.73 -11.28
CA VAL A 12 0.05 -0.53 -10.95
C VAL A 12 -1.35 -0.91 -10.45
N ASN A 13 -2.06 -1.79 -11.17
CA ASN A 13 -3.38 -2.27 -10.76
C ASN A 13 -3.33 -3.01 -9.40
N ARG A 14 -2.26 -3.77 -9.14
CA ARG A 14 -2.06 -4.48 -7.87
C ARG A 14 -1.81 -3.51 -6.72
N PHE A 15 -0.98 -2.50 -6.90
CA PHE A 15 -0.77 -1.45 -5.89
C PHE A 15 -2.04 -0.65 -5.62
N GLN A 16 -2.83 -0.32 -6.66
CA GLN A 16 -4.14 0.32 -6.49
C GLN A 16 -5.10 -0.56 -5.67
N SER A 17 -5.10 -1.86 -5.93
CA SER A 17 -5.90 -2.82 -5.15
C SER A 17 -5.46 -2.86 -3.68
N VAL A 18 -4.14 -2.87 -3.43
CA VAL A 18 -3.58 -2.79 -2.07
C VAL A 18 -3.97 -1.48 -1.39
N LYS A 19 -3.77 -0.32 -2.04
CA LYS A 19 -4.20 0.98 -1.49
C LYS A 19 -5.69 0.97 -1.14
N SER A 20 -6.53 0.46 -2.03
CA SER A 20 -7.98 0.41 -1.83
C SER A 20 -8.38 -0.39 -0.58
N LEU A 21 -7.67 -1.46 -0.24
CA LEU A 21 -7.89 -2.19 1.02
C LEU A 21 -7.58 -1.31 2.24
N GLY A 22 -6.48 -0.55 2.19
CA GLY A 22 -6.13 0.42 3.21
C GLY A 22 -7.17 1.54 3.33
N ASP A 23 -7.54 2.17 2.21
CA ASP A 23 -8.53 3.26 2.15
C ASP A 23 -9.85 2.84 2.79
N LYS A 24 -10.40 1.69 2.36
CA LYS A 24 -11.68 1.18 2.88
C LYS A 24 -11.60 0.81 4.36
N THR A 25 -10.45 0.34 4.84
CA THR A 25 -10.26 0.05 6.26
C THR A 25 -10.23 1.34 7.09
N ILE A 26 -9.44 2.33 6.67
CA ILE A 26 -9.30 3.62 7.33
C ILE A 26 -10.65 4.35 7.41
N GLN A 27 -11.48 4.22 6.37
CA GLN A 27 -12.83 4.79 6.34
C GLN A 27 -13.77 4.19 7.40
N GLN A 28 -13.61 2.90 7.74
CA GLN A 28 -14.46 2.25 8.74
C GLN A 28 -14.06 2.62 10.18
N LEU A 29 -12.78 2.92 10.43
CA LEU A 29 -12.24 3.23 11.76
C LEU A 29 -12.62 4.64 12.23
N SER A 30 -12.74 4.86 13.54
CA SER A 30 -12.84 6.17 14.19
C SER A 30 -11.45 6.78 14.42
N ASP A 31 -11.39 8.05 14.81
CA ASP A 31 -10.13 8.75 15.04
C ASP A 31 -9.34 8.16 16.23
N ASP A 32 -10.03 7.74 17.28
CA ASP A 32 -9.43 7.03 18.42
C ASP A 32 -8.90 5.65 18.00
N GLU A 33 -9.67 4.92 17.18
CA GLU A 33 -9.28 3.59 16.67
C GLU A 33 -8.07 3.65 15.74
N LEU A 34 -7.89 4.73 14.96
CA LEU A 34 -6.69 4.91 14.14
C LEU A 34 -5.41 5.03 14.97
N ASN A 35 -5.52 5.56 16.19
CA ASN A 35 -4.41 5.76 17.12
C ASN A 35 -4.31 4.63 18.16
N TRP A 36 -5.23 3.66 18.16
CA TRP A 36 -5.27 2.58 19.13
C TRP A 36 -4.24 1.48 18.83
N ALA A 37 -3.52 1.05 19.87
CA ALA A 37 -2.64 -0.11 19.84
C ALA A 37 -3.07 -1.13 20.90
N TYR A 38 -2.92 -2.42 20.59
CA TYR A 38 -3.23 -3.49 21.55
C TYR A 38 -2.25 -3.53 22.73
N ASN A 39 -0.96 -3.27 22.46
CA ASN A 39 0.12 -3.17 23.43
C ASN A 39 1.26 -2.32 22.86
N ASP A 40 2.27 -2.02 23.69
CA ASP A 40 3.40 -1.15 23.33
C ASP A 40 4.28 -1.69 22.19
N GLU A 41 4.26 -3.01 21.96
CA GLU A 41 5.01 -3.67 20.88
C GLU A 41 4.24 -3.69 19.54
N SER A 42 2.95 -3.32 19.56
CA SER A 42 2.08 -3.36 18.39
C SER A 42 1.94 -1.98 17.77
N ASN A 43 2.27 -1.87 16.49
CA ASN A 43 1.99 -0.64 15.74
C ASN A 43 0.48 -0.45 15.56
N ASN A 44 -0.01 0.76 15.85
CA ASN A 44 -1.35 1.20 15.47
C ASN A 44 -1.42 1.58 13.98
N VAL A 45 -2.62 1.86 13.48
CA VAL A 45 -2.83 2.24 12.08
C VAL A 45 -2.10 3.55 11.72
N ALA A 46 -2.09 4.53 12.63
CA ALA A 46 -1.39 5.81 12.44
C ALA A 46 0.11 5.61 12.17
N VAL A 47 0.80 4.79 12.96
CA VAL A 47 2.22 4.45 12.79
C VAL A 47 2.44 3.74 11.44
N ILE A 48 1.60 2.78 11.09
CA ILE A 48 1.75 2.05 9.82
C ILE A 48 1.57 3.00 8.62
N ILE A 49 0.63 3.95 8.68
CA ILE A 49 0.44 4.98 7.65
C ILE A 49 1.71 5.83 7.49
N ARG A 50 2.28 6.33 8.59
CA ARG A 50 3.52 7.13 8.54
C ARG A 50 4.67 6.32 7.97
N HIS A 51 4.83 5.09 8.41
CA HIS A 51 5.88 4.19 7.94
C HIS A 51 5.77 3.93 6.43
N LEU A 52 4.58 3.58 5.96
CA LEU A 52 4.36 3.35 4.53
C LEU A 52 4.63 4.60 3.70
N SER A 53 4.14 5.76 4.13
CA SER A 53 4.37 7.02 3.43
C SER A 53 5.85 7.41 3.42
N GLY A 54 6.54 7.37 4.57
CA GLY A 54 7.97 7.69 4.67
C GLY A 54 8.83 6.73 3.83
N ASN A 55 8.48 5.44 3.83
CA ASN A 55 9.08 4.47 2.93
C ASN A 55 8.84 4.83 1.46
N MET A 56 7.59 5.08 1.04
CA MET A 56 7.28 5.38 -0.36
C MET A 56 7.99 6.67 -0.83
N VAL A 57 7.92 7.73 -0.05
CA VAL A 57 8.59 9.00 -0.35
C VAL A 57 10.09 8.79 -0.50
N SER A 58 10.71 8.02 0.40
CA SER A 58 12.16 7.76 0.34
C SER A 58 12.53 6.89 -0.86
N ARG A 59 11.78 5.82 -1.11
CA ARG A 59 12.12 4.82 -2.13
C ARG A 59 11.84 5.26 -3.56
N TRP A 60 10.85 6.14 -3.77
CA TRP A 60 10.33 6.43 -5.11
C TRP A 60 10.61 7.86 -5.60
N THR A 61 10.94 8.81 -4.72
CA THR A 61 11.39 10.14 -5.15
C THR A 61 12.72 10.01 -5.89
N ASP A 62 12.82 10.51 -7.13
CA ASP A 62 14.05 10.50 -7.94
C ASP A 62 14.78 9.14 -7.97
N PHE A 63 14.03 8.04 -7.90
CA PHE A 63 14.59 6.70 -7.60
C PHE A 63 15.47 6.12 -8.71
N LEU A 64 15.32 6.62 -9.94
CA LEU A 64 16.17 6.24 -11.07
C LEU A 64 17.55 6.91 -11.02
N THR A 65 17.69 8.03 -10.28
CA THR A 65 18.88 8.88 -10.31
C THR A 65 19.57 9.02 -8.95
N THR A 66 18.88 8.72 -7.85
CA THR A 66 19.40 8.84 -6.49
C THR A 66 19.04 7.62 -5.65
N ASP A 67 19.79 7.37 -4.58
CA ASP A 67 19.57 6.22 -3.70
C ASP A 67 18.16 6.26 -3.07
N GLY A 68 17.50 5.11 -2.97
CA GLY A 68 16.17 4.96 -2.38
C GLY A 68 16.12 5.07 -0.85
N GLU A 69 17.26 5.28 -0.19
CA GLU A 69 17.33 5.72 1.20
C GLU A 69 17.76 7.19 1.24
N LYS A 70 16.77 8.09 1.26
CA LYS A 70 16.99 9.53 1.30
C LYS A 70 17.54 9.97 2.64
N ALA A 71 18.54 10.85 2.63
CA ALA A 71 19.16 11.41 3.84
C ALA A 71 18.18 12.16 4.75
N TYR A 72 17.09 12.68 4.19
CA TYR A 72 16.04 13.36 4.96
C TYR A 72 15.00 12.40 5.57
N ARG A 73 15.08 11.09 5.31
CA ARG A 73 14.15 10.12 5.89
C ARG A 73 14.54 9.85 7.34
N ASN A 74 13.66 10.20 8.26
CA ASN A 74 13.79 9.84 9.66
C ASN A 74 12.92 8.62 9.99
N ARG A 75 13.50 7.42 9.86
CA ARG A 75 12.74 6.19 10.06
C ARG A 75 12.20 6.08 11.48
N ASP A 76 12.96 6.45 12.49
CA ASP A 76 12.55 6.23 13.89
C ASP A 76 11.35 7.11 14.26
N GLU A 77 11.26 8.30 13.67
CA GLU A 77 10.11 9.20 13.82
C GLU A 77 8.82 8.64 13.18
N GLU A 78 8.93 7.81 12.13
CA GLU A 78 7.77 7.12 11.54
C GLU A 78 7.05 6.23 12.58
N PHE A 79 7.78 5.75 13.59
CA PHE A 79 7.28 4.88 14.67
C PHE A 79 6.89 5.65 15.95
N SER A 80 6.83 6.98 15.89
CA SER A 80 6.33 7.79 17.00
C SER A 80 4.87 7.42 17.35
N THR A 81 4.58 7.28 18.64
CA THR A 81 3.22 7.01 19.14
C THR A 81 2.40 8.28 19.39
N ALA A 82 2.90 9.44 18.96
CA ALA A 82 2.15 10.69 19.04
C ALA A 82 0.80 10.56 18.32
N ILE A 83 -0.26 11.07 18.94
CA ILE A 83 -1.60 11.06 18.36
C ILE A 83 -1.63 11.96 17.13
N ALA A 84 -2.19 11.46 16.02
CA ALA A 84 -2.42 12.23 14.81
C ALA A 84 -3.91 12.33 14.50
N SER A 85 -4.32 13.46 13.92
CA SER A 85 -5.68 13.64 13.42
C SER A 85 -5.92 12.79 12.16
N ARG A 86 -7.16 12.41 11.89
CA ARG A 86 -7.52 11.73 10.64
C ARG A 86 -7.08 12.52 9.41
N GLU A 87 -7.31 13.83 9.41
CA GLU A 87 -6.96 14.69 8.27
C GLU A 87 -5.46 14.62 7.97
N GLU A 88 -4.63 14.68 9.00
CA GLU A 88 -3.18 14.55 8.88
C GLU A 88 -2.78 13.16 8.36
N LEU A 89 -3.36 12.10 8.92
CA LEU A 89 -3.09 10.73 8.49
C LEU A 89 -3.47 10.50 7.02
N LEU A 90 -4.61 11.02 6.56
CA LEU A 90 -5.02 10.91 5.16
C LEU A 90 -4.07 11.67 4.23
N LYS A 91 -3.64 12.88 4.61
CA LYS A 91 -2.63 13.63 3.85
C LYS A 91 -1.31 12.86 3.74
N ILE A 92 -0.85 12.26 4.84
CA ILE A 92 0.38 11.45 4.86
C ILE A 92 0.21 10.20 3.98
N TRP A 93 -0.90 9.49 4.15
CA TRP A 93 -1.26 8.30 3.40
C TRP A 93 -1.26 8.56 1.89
N ASP A 94 -2.04 9.56 1.45
CA ASP A 94 -2.18 9.86 0.02
C ASP A 94 -0.88 10.40 -0.58
N LYS A 95 -0.09 11.18 0.17
CA LYS A 95 1.23 11.64 -0.29
C LYS A 95 2.15 10.47 -0.67
N GLY A 96 2.22 9.44 0.17
CA GLY A 96 3.08 8.27 -0.09
C GLY A 96 2.68 7.56 -1.38
N TRP A 97 1.39 7.25 -1.51
CA TRP A 97 0.85 6.58 -2.69
C TRP A 97 0.98 7.41 -3.96
N GLN A 98 0.79 8.73 -3.88
CA GLN A 98 0.97 9.63 -5.01
C GLN A 98 2.40 9.60 -5.54
N VAL A 99 3.41 9.60 -4.65
CA VAL A 99 4.82 9.51 -5.05
C VAL A 99 5.10 8.17 -5.74
N LEU A 100 4.60 7.06 -5.18
CA LEU A 100 4.73 5.73 -5.78
C LEU A 100 4.12 5.70 -7.19
N PHE A 101 2.86 6.11 -7.34
CA PHE A 101 2.18 6.03 -8.63
C PHE A 101 2.80 6.95 -9.67
N ALA A 102 3.19 8.17 -9.31
CA ALA A 102 3.90 9.06 -10.21
C ALA A 102 5.23 8.44 -10.71
N ALA A 103 5.97 7.75 -9.83
CA ALA A 103 7.18 7.05 -10.21
C ALA A 103 6.90 5.87 -11.16
N LEU A 104 5.90 5.04 -10.87
CA LEU A 104 5.51 3.90 -11.72
C LEU A 104 5.00 4.35 -13.10
N ASP A 105 4.20 5.42 -13.15
CA ASP A 105 3.63 5.96 -14.39
C ASP A 105 4.70 6.56 -15.32
N SER A 106 5.86 6.95 -14.76
CA SER A 106 7.00 7.45 -15.54
C SER A 106 7.84 6.35 -16.22
N LEU A 107 7.64 5.08 -15.85
CA LEU A 107 8.46 3.98 -16.35
C LEU A 107 8.02 3.50 -17.72
N ASN A 108 9.00 3.11 -18.53
CA ASN A 108 8.79 2.27 -19.70
C ASN A 108 9.36 0.86 -19.45
N GLU A 109 9.13 -0.05 -20.41
CA GLU A 109 9.58 -1.43 -20.26
C GLU A 109 11.10 -1.59 -20.23
N GLN A 110 11.85 -0.67 -20.85
CA GLN A 110 13.31 -0.71 -20.89
C GLN A 110 13.90 -0.38 -19.51
N ASP A 111 13.21 0.43 -18.70
CA ASP A 111 13.63 0.77 -17.34
C ASP A 111 13.57 -0.43 -16.38
N LEU A 112 12.78 -1.47 -16.66
CA LEU A 112 12.62 -2.62 -15.75
C LEU A 112 13.94 -3.32 -15.41
N LEU A 113 14.90 -3.31 -16.34
CA LEU A 113 16.23 -3.92 -16.18
C LEU A 113 17.31 -2.90 -15.79
N ARG A 114 16.94 -1.62 -15.57
CA ARG A 114 17.86 -0.60 -15.08
C ARG A 114 18.23 -0.88 -13.62
N LYS A 115 19.46 -0.55 -13.26
CA LYS A 115 19.93 -0.60 -11.88
C LYS A 115 19.52 0.66 -11.11
N VAL A 116 18.98 0.45 -9.92
CA VAL A 116 18.71 1.47 -8.89
C VAL A 116 19.41 1.07 -7.61
N TYR A 117 19.61 2.03 -6.71
CA TYR A 117 20.32 1.78 -5.46
C TYR A 117 19.40 1.98 -4.27
N ILE A 118 19.50 1.10 -3.28
CA ILE A 118 18.81 1.25 -2.00
C ILE A 118 19.85 0.94 -0.93
N ARG A 119 20.21 1.95 -0.12
CA ARG A 119 21.28 1.84 0.89
C ARG A 119 22.62 1.42 0.27
N GLY A 120 22.90 1.90 -0.94
CA GLY A 120 24.09 1.55 -1.71
C GLY A 120 24.07 0.16 -2.36
N GLU A 121 23.04 -0.67 -2.09
CA GLU A 121 22.88 -1.98 -2.74
C GLU A 121 22.19 -1.81 -4.10
N SER A 122 22.75 -2.46 -5.14
CA SER A 122 22.20 -2.40 -6.50
C SER A 122 21.05 -3.39 -6.65
N HIS A 123 19.91 -2.89 -7.11
CA HIS A 123 18.71 -3.66 -7.47
C HIS A 123 18.30 -3.39 -8.91
N LEU A 124 17.59 -4.32 -9.54
CA LEU A 124 16.84 -3.99 -10.76
C LEU A 124 15.56 -3.25 -10.40
N VAL A 125 15.06 -2.38 -11.28
CA VAL A 125 13.76 -1.71 -11.07
C VAL A 125 12.64 -2.74 -10.85
N ILE A 126 12.64 -3.84 -11.60
CA ILE A 126 11.66 -4.92 -11.40
C ILE A 126 11.72 -5.55 -10.00
N ASP A 127 12.93 -5.75 -9.45
CA ASP A 127 13.13 -6.25 -8.08
C ASP A 127 12.69 -5.22 -7.04
N ALA A 128 13.00 -3.93 -7.26
CA ALA A 128 12.55 -2.86 -6.38
C ALA A 128 11.01 -2.78 -6.31
N ILE A 129 10.32 -2.92 -7.44
CA ILE A 129 8.85 -2.97 -7.52
C ILE A 129 8.31 -4.13 -6.68
N GLU A 130 8.78 -5.36 -6.91
CA GLU A 130 8.26 -6.55 -6.21
C GLU A 130 8.54 -6.53 -4.70
N ARG A 131 9.73 -6.05 -4.30
CA ARG A 131 10.06 -5.84 -2.89
C ARG A 131 9.07 -4.90 -2.21
N GLN A 132 8.72 -3.79 -2.87
CA GLN A 132 7.77 -2.83 -2.32
C GLN A 132 6.33 -3.36 -2.38
N MET A 133 5.96 -4.15 -3.40
CA MET A 133 4.65 -4.82 -3.45
C MET A 133 4.43 -5.71 -2.23
N ALA A 134 5.40 -6.59 -1.93
CA ALA A 134 5.33 -7.47 -0.76
C ALA A 134 5.28 -6.67 0.55
N HIS A 135 6.13 -5.66 0.68
CA HIS A 135 6.20 -4.81 1.87
C HIS A 135 4.91 -4.01 2.11
N TYR A 136 4.34 -3.38 1.07
CA TYR A 136 3.13 -2.58 1.20
C TYR A 136 1.90 -3.45 1.43
N ALA A 137 1.80 -4.60 0.74
CA ALA A 137 0.73 -5.56 0.99
C ALA A 137 0.78 -6.11 2.42
N TYR A 138 1.97 -6.39 2.97
CA TYR A 138 2.14 -6.82 4.35
C TYR A 138 1.57 -5.81 5.35
N HIS A 139 1.98 -4.55 5.25
CA HIS A 139 1.54 -3.50 6.18
C HIS A 139 0.07 -3.12 5.99
N VAL A 140 -0.45 -3.09 4.76
CA VAL A 140 -1.89 -2.93 4.54
C VAL A 140 -2.67 -4.11 5.12
N GLY A 141 -2.15 -5.33 5.02
CA GLY A 141 -2.72 -6.50 5.68
C GLY A 141 -2.83 -6.32 7.19
N GLN A 142 -1.83 -5.72 7.83
CA GLN A 142 -1.88 -5.36 9.25
C GLN A 142 -2.98 -4.33 9.54
N ILE A 143 -3.11 -3.26 8.73
CA ILE A 143 -4.19 -2.27 8.86
C ILE A 143 -5.56 -2.96 8.77
N VAL A 144 -5.78 -3.80 7.75
CA VAL A 144 -7.02 -4.57 7.57
C VAL A 144 -7.31 -5.46 8.78
N TYR A 145 -6.28 -6.12 9.32
CA TYR A 145 -6.45 -6.98 10.48
C TYR A 145 -6.82 -6.20 11.75
N ILE A 146 -6.19 -5.05 12.00
CA ILE A 146 -6.56 -4.15 13.10
C ILE A 146 -8.00 -3.65 12.93
N GLY A 147 -8.38 -3.28 11.71
CA GLY A 147 -9.76 -2.89 11.39
C GLY A 147 -10.78 -3.97 11.73
N LYS A 148 -10.51 -5.22 11.34
CA LYS A 148 -11.34 -6.37 11.70
C LYS A 148 -11.41 -6.61 13.20
N LEU A 149 -10.28 -6.51 13.90
CA LEU A 149 -10.19 -6.72 15.34
C LEU A 149 -11.04 -5.70 16.11
N LEU A 150 -11.00 -4.42 15.69
CA LEU A 150 -11.72 -3.34 16.38
C LEU A 150 -13.21 -3.29 16.02
N LYS A 151 -13.56 -3.57 14.76
CA LYS A 151 -14.97 -3.53 14.32
C LYS A 151 -15.72 -4.79 14.70
N ASP A 152 -15.04 -5.92 14.83
CA ASP A 152 -15.63 -7.21 15.19
C ASP A 152 -16.88 -7.51 14.34
N GLU A 153 -18.06 -7.69 14.94
CA GLU A 153 -19.33 -7.95 14.25
C GLU A 153 -19.77 -6.80 13.32
N LYS A 154 -19.24 -5.59 13.51
CA LYS A 154 -19.54 -4.41 12.68
C LYS A 154 -18.60 -4.28 11.48
N TRP A 155 -17.68 -5.22 11.26
CA TRP A 155 -16.75 -5.15 10.14
C TRP A 155 -17.47 -5.35 8.80
N GLU A 156 -17.34 -4.38 7.90
CA GLU A 156 -17.84 -4.51 6.53
C GLU A 156 -16.78 -5.19 5.66
N SER A 157 -17.13 -6.32 5.05
CA SER A 157 -16.21 -7.10 4.21
C SER A 157 -15.68 -6.28 3.04
N LEU A 158 -14.36 -6.27 2.86
CA LEU A 158 -13.69 -5.57 1.74
C LEU A 158 -13.64 -6.41 0.45
N SER A 159 -14.00 -7.69 0.56
CA SER A 159 -14.10 -8.66 -0.52
C SER A 159 -15.37 -9.49 -0.32
N ILE A 160 -15.34 -10.77 -0.66
CA ILE A 160 -16.49 -11.67 -0.54
C ILE A 160 -16.77 -11.95 0.95
N PRO A 161 -17.97 -11.63 1.48
CA PRO A 161 -18.34 -11.97 2.85
C PRO A 161 -18.27 -13.48 3.11
N ARG A 162 -18.05 -13.87 4.38
CA ARG A 162 -18.03 -15.29 4.77
C ARG A 162 -19.37 -15.94 4.42
N GLY A 163 -19.32 -17.10 3.76
CA GLY A 163 -20.51 -17.83 3.32
C GLY A 163 -21.15 -17.34 2.01
N LYS A 164 -20.54 -16.35 1.33
CA LYS A 164 -21.09 -15.75 0.09
C LYS A 164 -20.25 -16.04 -1.17
N SER A 165 -19.35 -17.02 -1.10
CA SER A 165 -18.44 -17.38 -2.20
C SER A 165 -19.16 -17.85 -3.46
N GLU A 166 -20.15 -18.74 -3.32
CA GLU A 166 -20.88 -19.30 -4.47
C GLU A 166 -21.77 -18.25 -5.15
N GLU A 167 -22.49 -17.45 -4.36
CA GLU A 167 -23.33 -16.35 -4.86
C GLU A 167 -22.48 -15.34 -5.66
N TYR A 168 -21.35 -14.89 -5.09
CA TYR A 168 -20.45 -13.96 -5.77
C TYR A 168 -19.83 -14.55 -7.05
N LEU A 169 -19.48 -15.84 -7.05
CA LEU A 169 -18.97 -16.50 -8.26
C LEU A 169 -20.01 -16.47 -9.37
N GLN A 170 -21.27 -16.79 -9.06
CA GLN A 170 -22.35 -16.77 -10.04
C GLN A 170 -22.56 -15.36 -10.60
N GLU A 171 -22.62 -14.34 -9.73
CA GLU A 171 -22.74 -12.93 -10.16
C GLU A 171 -21.63 -12.50 -11.13
N MET A 172 -20.39 -12.92 -10.87
CA MET A 172 -19.25 -12.60 -11.73
C MET A 172 -19.30 -13.32 -13.07
N LEU A 173 -19.72 -14.59 -13.10
CA LEU A 173 -19.88 -15.34 -14.34
C LEU A 173 -20.98 -14.72 -15.21
N ASP A 174 -22.15 -14.44 -14.63
CA ASP A 174 -23.29 -13.84 -15.33
C ASP A 174 -22.91 -12.48 -15.94
N LYS A 175 -22.17 -11.65 -15.18
CA LYS A 175 -21.67 -10.36 -15.67
C LYS A 175 -20.78 -10.51 -16.91
N HIS A 176 -19.85 -11.46 -16.89
CA HIS A 176 -18.93 -11.68 -18.01
C HIS A 176 -19.57 -12.39 -19.19
N GLU A 177 -20.69 -13.09 -19.00
CA GLU A 177 -21.51 -13.58 -20.10
C GLU A 177 -22.29 -12.45 -20.78
N ALA A 178 -22.78 -11.47 -20.01
CA ALA A 178 -23.48 -10.30 -20.55
C ALA A 178 -22.57 -9.31 -21.30
N GLU A 179 -21.26 -9.35 -21.06
CA GLU A 179 -20.23 -8.51 -21.70
C GLU A 179 -19.65 -9.14 -22.99
N LYS A 180 -20.05 -10.36 -23.34
CA LYS A 180 -19.66 -11.06 -24.58
C LYS A 180 -20.62 -10.77 -25.73
#